data_AF-A0A069DMM8-F1
#
_entry.id   AF-A0A069DMM8-F1
#
_cell.length_a   1.000
_cell.length_b   1.000
_cell.length_c   1.000
_cell.angle_alpha   90.00
_cell.angle_beta   90.00
_cell.angle_gamma   90.00
#
_symmetry.space_group_name_H-M   'P 1'
#
loop_
_entity.id
_entity.type
_entity.pdbx_description
1 polymer ?
#
loop_
_entity_poly.entity_id
_entity_poly.type
_entity_poly.pdbx_seq_one_letter_code
_entity_poly.pdbx_strand_id
1 'polypeptide(L)'
;NKFQLPKYSARKKLSFHSERELKPKDHPVVVQLGGEAAEFVRGKWIPVSGSSKDVYRECEVLQKNAQQLKEENNLLKLKINILLDMLTEETLKKEESRGKSEPPKI
;
A
#
# COMPACT_ATOMS: atom_id res chain seq x y z
N ASN A 1 -36.60 -61.72 -2.45
CA ASN A 1 -35.64 -60.65 -2.11
C ASN A 1 -35.89 -59.41 -2.94
N LYS A 2 -36.60 -58.42 -2.40
CA LYS A 2 -36.67 -57.07 -2.96
C LYS A 2 -36.44 -56.09 -1.83
N PHE A 3 -35.19 -55.64 -1.65
CA PHE A 3 -34.87 -54.52 -0.76
C PHE A 3 -35.49 -53.26 -1.36
N GLN A 4 -36.49 -52.69 -0.69
CA GLN A 4 -37.02 -51.37 -1.04
C GLN A 4 -36.38 -50.34 -0.11
N LEU A 5 -35.75 -49.31 -0.69
CA LEU A 5 -35.19 -48.21 0.07
C LEU A 5 -36.31 -47.32 0.64
N PRO A 6 -36.18 -46.81 1.89
CA PRO A 6 -37.15 -45.90 2.47
C PRO A 6 -37.29 -44.64 1.60
N LYS A 7 -38.54 -44.28 1.25
CA LYS A 7 -38.84 -43.07 0.49
C LYS A 7 -38.74 -41.86 1.42
N TYR A 8 -37.65 -41.12 1.33
CA TYR A 8 -37.52 -39.83 2.03
C TYR A 8 -38.42 -38.79 1.38
N SER A 9 -39.13 -38.01 2.20
CA SER A 9 -39.87 -36.83 1.75
C SER A 9 -38.94 -35.85 1.06
N ALA A 10 -39.41 -35.22 -0.02
CA ALA A 10 -38.63 -34.25 -0.77
C ALA A 10 -38.09 -33.17 0.19
N ARG A 11 -36.76 -32.97 0.19
CA ARG A 11 -36.14 -31.90 0.98
C ARG A 11 -36.77 -30.57 0.56
N LYS A 12 -37.40 -29.87 1.51
CA LYS A 12 -37.89 -28.50 1.30
C LYS A 12 -36.71 -27.65 0.83
N LYS A 13 -36.86 -26.93 -0.29
CA LYS A 13 -35.84 -25.99 -0.76
C LYS A 13 -35.60 -24.97 0.36
N LEU A 14 -34.35 -24.88 0.82
CA LEU A 14 -33.93 -23.79 1.68
C LEU A 14 -33.96 -22.52 0.83
N SER A 15 -34.81 -21.57 1.20
CA SER A 15 -34.90 -20.25 0.60
C SER A 15 -33.71 -19.40 1.06
N PHE A 16 -32.50 -19.75 0.60
CA PHE A 16 -31.30 -18.95 0.86
C PHE A 16 -31.25 -17.68 -0.01
N HIS A 17 -32.09 -17.59 -1.04
CA HIS A 17 -32.35 -16.33 -1.73
C HIS A 17 -33.60 -15.70 -1.14
N SER A 18 -33.40 -14.88 -0.11
CA SER A 18 -34.21 -13.66 -0.06
C SER A 18 -33.71 -12.81 -1.21
N GLU A 19 -34.53 -12.63 -2.25
CA GLU A 19 -34.37 -11.54 -3.21
C GLU A 19 -34.59 -10.24 -2.45
N ARG A 20 -33.62 -9.89 -1.61
CA ARG A 20 -33.56 -8.59 -1.00
C ARG A 20 -33.04 -7.71 -2.13
N GLU A 21 -33.95 -7.03 -2.81
CA GLU A 21 -33.55 -5.96 -3.70
C GLU A 21 -32.61 -5.03 -2.92
N LEU A 22 -31.33 -5.11 -3.26
CA LEU A 22 -30.30 -4.22 -2.76
C LEU A 22 -30.58 -2.88 -3.40
N LYS A 23 -31.57 -2.15 -2.85
CA LYS A 23 -31.74 -0.74 -3.15
C LYS A 23 -30.37 -0.11 -2.89
N PRO A 24 -29.75 0.55 -3.88
CA PRO A 24 -28.52 1.29 -3.64
C PRO A 24 -28.94 2.46 -2.75
N LYS A 25 -28.86 2.26 -1.44
CA LYS A 25 -28.89 3.38 -0.53
C LYS A 25 -27.48 3.95 -0.57
N ASP A 26 -27.38 5.26 -0.64
CA ASP A 26 -26.13 6.02 -0.54
C ASP A 26 -25.41 5.85 0.81
N HIS A 27 -25.78 4.83 1.60
CA HIS A 27 -25.11 4.46 2.82
C HIS A 27 -23.81 3.70 2.50
N PRO A 28 -22.74 3.95 3.25
CA PRO A 28 -21.53 3.15 3.15
C PRO A 28 -21.80 1.67 3.41
N VAL A 29 -21.13 0.80 2.66
CA VAL A 29 -21.23 -0.65 2.88
C VAL A 29 -20.44 -0.99 4.15
N VAL A 30 -21.17 -1.33 5.22
CA VAL A 30 -20.58 -1.72 6.51
C VAL A 30 -20.74 -3.22 6.71
N VAL A 31 -19.64 -3.91 6.98
CA VAL A 31 -19.61 -5.33 7.36
C VAL A 31 -19.35 -5.43 8.85
N GLN A 32 -20.13 -6.25 9.55
CA GLN A 32 -19.92 -6.57 10.96
C GLN A 32 -19.53 -8.05 11.08
N LEU A 33 -18.38 -8.33 11.67
CA LEU A 33 -17.85 -9.67 11.90
C LEU A 33 -17.31 -9.75 13.32
N GLY A 34 -17.81 -10.68 14.13
CA GLY A 34 -17.26 -10.95 15.46
C GLY A 34 -17.27 -9.76 16.44
N GLY A 35 -18.17 -8.79 16.28
CA GLY A 35 -18.23 -7.58 17.11
C GLY A 35 -17.39 -6.41 16.59
N GLU A 36 -16.61 -6.62 15.53
CA GLU A 36 -15.92 -5.54 14.80
C GLU A 36 -16.72 -5.13 13.56
N ALA A 37 -16.63 -3.85 13.19
CA ALA A 37 -17.28 -3.30 12.02
C ALA A 37 -16.25 -2.65 11.09
N ALA A 38 -16.39 -2.84 9.79
CA ALA A 38 -15.56 -2.20 8.77
C ALA A 38 -16.43 -1.62 7.64
N GLU A 39 -16.04 -0.45 7.16
CA GLU A 39 -16.71 0.28 6.09
C GLU A 39 -15.90 0.20 4.80
N PHE A 40 -16.56 -0.08 3.69
CA PHE A 40 -15.92 -0.08 2.39
C PHE A 40 -15.87 1.33 1.81
N VAL A 41 -14.68 1.93 1.82
CA VAL A 41 -14.44 3.30 1.35
C VAL A 41 -13.35 3.28 0.28
N ARG A 42 -13.68 3.77 -0.92
CA ARG A 42 -12.73 3.92 -2.05
C ARG A 42 -11.94 2.64 -2.36
N GLY A 43 -12.61 1.49 -2.39
CA GLY A 43 -11.97 0.22 -2.73
C GLY A 43 -11.27 -0.49 -1.55
N LYS A 44 -11.33 0.06 -0.33
CA LYS A 44 -10.66 -0.49 0.86
C LYS A 44 -11.65 -0.69 2.00
N TRP A 45 -11.43 -1.72 2.82
CA TRP A 45 -12.14 -1.90 4.08
C TRP A 45 -11.44 -1.11 5.19
N ILE A 46 -12.14 -0.14 5.76
CA ILE A 46 -11.67 0.71 6.84
C ILE A 46 -12.38 0.27 8.14
N PRO A 47 -11.66 -0.23 9.15
CA PRO A 47 -12.28 -0.60 10.42
C PRO A 47 -12.87 0.62 11.13
N VAL A 48 -14.13 0.53 11.52
CA VAL A 48 -14.92 1.58 12.19
C VAL A 48 -15.01 1.35 13.70
N SER A 49 -15.03 0.09 14.12
CA SER A 49 -15.06 -0.34 15.53
C SER A 49 -14.10 -1.52 15.78
N GLY A 50 -13.79 -1.77 17.05
CA GLY A 50 -12.87 -2.83 17.48
C GLY A 50 -11.41 -2.39 17.61
N SER A 51 -10.56 -3.30 18.08
CA SER A 51 -9.12 -3.06 18.23
C SER A 51 -8.43 -2.88 16.88
N SER A 52 -8.98 -3.47 15.83
CA SER A 52 -8.54 -3.33 14.44
C SER A 52 -8.51 -1.86 13.96
N LYS A 53 -9.31 -0.96 14.56
CA LYS A 53 -9.32 0.47 14.21
C LYS A 53 -8.01 1.17 14.57
N ASP A 54 -7.49 0.91 15.76
CA ASP A 54 -6.27 1.57 16.25
C ASP A 54 -5.05 1.12 15.45
N VAL A 55 -4.96 -0.19 15.20
CA VAL A 55 -3.92 -0.80 14.36
C VAL A 55 -3.96 -0.22 12.93
N TYR A 56 -5.16 -0.11 12.33
CA TYR A 56 -5.28 0.47 10.98
C TYR A 56 -4.80 1.92 10.93
N ARG A 57 -5.17 2.74 11.94
CA ARG A 57 -4.72 4.14 12.02
C ARG A 57 -3.20 4.23 12.18
N GLU A 58 -2.62 3.41 13.05
CA GLU A 58 -1.17 3.35 13.23
C GLU A 58 -0.46 2.93 11.94
N CYS A 59 -0.96 1.89 11.26
CA CYS A 59 -0.45 1.48 9.94
C CYS A 59 -0.53 2.61 8.90
N GLU A 60 -1.61 3.39 8.84
CA GLU A 60 -1.70 4.54 7.93
C GLU A 60 -0.67 5.62 8.25
N VAL A 61 -0.44 5.91 9.52
CA VAL A 61 0.60 6.87 9.95
C VAL A 61 1.98 6.34 9.59
N LEU A 62 2.27 5.08 9.90
CA LEU A 62 3.55 4.44 9.56
C LEU A 62 3.79 4.43 8.05
N GLN A 63 2.76 4.15 7.24
CA GLN A 63 2.87 4.17 5.79
C GLN A 63 3.21 5.58 5.26
N LYS A 64 2.57 6.63 5.80
CA LYS A 64 2.89 8.01 5.45
C LYS A 64 4.32 8.38 5.83
N ASN A 65 4.75 8.03 7.04
CA ASN A 65 6.10 8.30 7.51
C ASN A 65 7.14 7.56 6.65
N ALA A 66 6.89 6.29 6.31
CA ALA A 66 7.76 5.53 5.43
C ALA A 66 7.87 6.15 4.03
N GLN A 67 6.76 6.68 3.50
CA GLN A 67 6.76 7.38 2.22
C GLN A 67 7.57 8.69 2.30
N GLN A 68 7.35 9.52 3.32
CA GLN A 68 8.11 10.75 3.52
C GLN A 68 9.61 10.48 3.64
N LEU A 69 9.99 9.50 4.48
CA LEU A 69 11.39 9.10 4.64
C LEU A 69 12.00 8.58 3.34
N LYS A 70 11.23 7.86 2.51
CA LYS A 70 11.69 7.41 1.20
C LYS A 70 11.92 8.58 0.24
N GLU A 71 11.03 9.55 0.22
CA GLU A 71 11.14 10.76 -0.60
C GLU A 71 12.37 11.59 -0.18
N GLU A 72 12.55 11.82 1.12
CA GLU A 72 13.73 12.50 1.66
C GLU A 72 15.03 11.75 1.33
N ASN A 73 15.04 10.42 1.50
CA ASN A 73 16.20 9.60 1.17
C ASN A 73 16.58 9.71 -0.31
N ASN A 74 15.58 9.69 -1.20
CA ASN A 74 15.80 9.86 -2.63
C ASN A 74 16.35 11.25 -2.96
N LEU A 75 15.81 12.30 -2.32
CA LEU A 75 16.31 13.67 -2.50
C LEU A 75 17.75 13.82 -2.01
N LEU A 76 18.09 13.24 -0.85
CA LEU A 76 19.45 13.27 -0.31
C LEU A 76 20.44 12.56 -1.23
N LYS A 77 20.07 11.39 -1.75
CA LYS A 77 20.89 10.67 -2.75
C LYS A 77 21.14 11.52 -3.99
N LEU A 78 20.11 12.18 -4.51
CA LEU A 78 20.26 13.08 -5.66
C LEU A 78 21.21 14.24 -5.36
N LYS A 79 21.08 14.88 -4.20
CA LYS A 79 21.98 15.96 -3.77
C LYS A 79 23.43 15.49 -3.68
N ILE A 80 23.67 14.30 -3.13
CA ILE A 80 25.00 13.70 -3.04
C ILE A 80 25.59 13.50 -4.43
N ASN A 81 24.82 12.91 -5.37
CA ASN A 81 25.30 12.69 -6.73
C ASN A 81 25.70 13.99 -7.42
N ILE A 82 24.85 15.03 -7.34
CA ILE A 82 25.16 16.34 -7.92
C ILE A 82 26.44 16.92 -7.30
N LEU A 83 26.60 16.84 -5.98
CA LEU A 83 27.79 17.34 -5.31
C LEU A 83 29.05 16.56 -5.69
N LEU A 84 28.94 15.25 -5.92
CA LEU A 84 30.03 14.42 -6.41
C LEU A 84 30.42 14.78 -7.85
N ASP A 85 29.44 15.05 -8.71
CA ASP A 85 29.68 15.51 -10.09
C ASP A 85 30.40 16.86 -10.07
N MET A 86 29.92 17.82 -9.28
CA MET A 86 30.56 19.13 -9.11
C MET A 86 31.99 19.03 -8.58
N LEU A 87 32.22 18.18 -7.56
CA LEU A 87 33.57 17.97 -7.02
C LEU A 87 34.51 17.35 -8.07
N THR A 88 33.99 16.41 -8.86
CA THR A 88 34.73 15.76 -9.94
C THR A 88 35.12 16.78 -11.00
N GLU A 89 34.19 17.63 -11.44
CA GLU A 89 34.45 18.71 -12.39
C GLU A 89 35.52 19.69 -11.89
N GLU A 90 35.42 20.15 -10.63
CA GLU A 90 36.41 21.06 -10.05
C GLU A 90 37.79 20.40 -9.93
N THR A 91 37.85 19.11 -9.58
CA THR A 91 39.10 18.36 -9.52
C THR A 91 39.73 18.23 -10.91
N LEU A 92 38.94 17.95 -11.95
CA LEU A 92 39.41 17.89 -13.33
C LEU A 92 39.95 19.24 -13.81
N LYS A 93 39.21 20.34 -13.60
CA LYS A 93 39.67 21.70 -13.93
C LYS A 93 40.99 22.06 -13.25
N LYS A 94 41.14 21.65 -11.98
CA LYS A 94 42.38 21.86 -11.22
C LYS A 94 43.55 21.09 -11.82
N GLU A 95 43.36 19.83 -12.20
CA GLU A 95 44.43 19.05 -12.84
C GLU A 95 44.76 19.57 -14.24
N GLU A 96 43.78 20.04 -15.02
CA GLU A 96 44.03 20.71 -16.31
C GLU A 96 44.85 21.99 -16.15
N SER A 97 44.55 22.81 -15.12
CA SER A 97 45.34 24.01 -14.84
C SER A 97 46.75 23.69 -14.35
N ARG A 98 46.95 22.61 -13.60
CA ARG A 98 48.29 22.11 -13.24
C ARG A 98 49.08 21.65 -14.46
N GLY A 99 48.47 20.85 -15.34
CA GLY A 99 49.12 20.37 -16.57
C GLY A 99 49.52 21.49 -17.53
N LYS A 100 48.76 22.60 -17.57
CA LYS A 100 49.12 23.80 -18.35
C LYS A 100 50.26 24.62 -17.75
N SER A 101 50.54 24.45 -16.45
CA SER A 101 51.59 25.19 -15.71
C SER A 101 52.93 24.46 -15.65
N GLU A 102 52.99 23.17 -16.01
CA GLU A 102 54.24 22.42 -16.06
C GLU A 102 55.03 22.78 -17.34
N PRO A 103 56.26 23.32 -17.22
CA PRO A 103 57.07 23.63 -18.39
C PRO A 103 57.51 22.33 -19.10
N PRO A 104 57.70 22.35 -20.43
CA PRO A 104 58.17 21.19 -21.16
C PRO A 104 59.52 20.74 -20.58
N LYS A 105 59.60 19.45 -20.20
CA LYS A 105 60.87 18.84 -19.78
C LYS A 105 61.78 18.81 -21.01
N ILE A 106 62.83 19.65 -20.97
CA ILE A 106 63.95 19.70 -21.92
C ILE A 106 64.83 18.47 -21.72
#